data_AF-A0A0Q3PB73-F1
#
_entry.id   AF-A0A0Q3PB73-F1
#
_cell.length_a   1.000
_cell.length_b   1.000
_cell.length_c   1.000
_cell.angle_alpha   90.00
_cell.angle_beta   90.00
_cell.angle_gamma   90.00
#
_symmetry.space_group_name_H-M   'P 1'
#
loop_
_entity.id
_entity.type
_entity.pdbx_description
1 polymer ?
#
loop_
_entity_poly.entity_id
_entity_poly.type
_entity_poly.pdbx_seq_one_letter_code
_entity_poly.pdbx_strand_id
1 'polypeptide(L)'
;MCSADTLSVLRSDSYVDLSQYRDQHFRGTRYDQERLLRKSCTLYVGNLSFYTTEEQIHELFGKSGDIKKVIMGLDKVKKTPCGFCFVEYYARGDAENAMRYINGTRLDDRIIRTDWDAGFKEGRQYGRGRSGGQVRDEYRQDYDAGRGGYGKNVQCQ
;
A
#
# COMPACT_ATOMS: atom_id res chain seq x y z
N MET A 1 13.88 -21.56 37.15
CA MET A 1 13.60 -21.67 35.70
C MET A 1 12.62 -20.57 35.36
N CYS A 2 13.10 -19.44 34.84
CA CYS A 2 12.24 -18.33 34.42
C CYS A 2 11.74 -18.65 33.01
N SER A 3 10.43 -18.83 32.85
CA SER A 3 9.80 -19.34 31.63
C SER A 3 10.10 -18.47 30.41
N ALA A 4 10.38 -19.12 29.28
CA ALA A 4 10.64 -18.50 27.98
C ALA A 4 9.45 -17.69 27.43
N ASP A 5 8.29 -17.75 28.08
CA ASP A 5 7.04 -17.12 27.65
C ASP A 5 7.03 -15.60 27.76
N THR A 6 7.74 -15.00 28.71
CA THR A 6 7.74 -13.54 28.96
C THR A 6 8.39 -12.74 27.82
N LEU A 7 9.31 -13.36 27.07
CA LEU A 7 10.00 -12.72 25.93
C LEU A 7 9.19 -12.74 24.63
N SER A 8 8.16 -13.59 24.53
CA SER A 8 7.32 -13.68 23.33
C SER A 8 6.49 -12.40 23.12
N VAL A 9 5.95 -11.84 24.21
CA VAL A 9 5.18 -10.58 24.23
C VAL A 9 6.05 -9.41 23.80
N LEU A 10 7.30 -9.35 24.26
CA LEU A 10 8.25 -8.30 23.91
C LEU A 10 8.79 -8.41 22.48
N ARG A 11 8.61 -9.56 21.82
CA ARG A 11 8.99 -9.80 20.42
C ARG A 11 7.80 -9.69 19.45
N SER A 12 6.59 -9.49 19.95
CA SER A 12 5.40 -9.35 19.11
C SER A 12 5.40 -7.98 18.45
N ASP A 13 5.48 -7.97 17.12
CA ASP A 13 5.39 -6.76 16.31
C ASP A 13 4.30 -6.94 15.26
N SER A 14 3.05 -6.78 15.71
CA SER A 14 1.87 -7.03 14.86
C SER A 14 1.75 -6.07 13.68
N TYR A 15 2.41 -4.91 13.74
CA TYR A 15 2.35 -3.91 12.66
C TYR A 15 3.14 -4.34 11.42
N VAL A 16 4.17 -5.19 11.58
CA VAL A 16 4.97 -5.69 10.47
C VAL A 16 4.51 -7.07 9.96
N ASP A 17 3.47 -7.64 10.54
CA ASP A 17 2.91 -8.91 10.10
C ASP A 17 2.33 -8.83 8.68
N LEU A 18 2.35 -9.97 7.97
CA LEU A 18 1.75 -10.05 6.64
C LEU A 18 0.24 -9.95 6.76
N SER A 19 -0.37 -9.08 5.97
CA SER A 19 -1.83 -9.06 5.83
C SER A 19 -2.35 -10.30 5.11
N GLN A 20 -3.68 -10.43 5.02
CA GLN A 20 -4.34 -11.47 4.22
C GLN A 20 -4.21 -11.25 2.72
N TYR A 21 -3.85 -10.04 2.26
CA TYR A 21 -3.81 -9.71 0.85
C TYR A 21 -2.72 -10.47 0.11
N ARG A 22 -3.06 -11.02 -1.06
CA ARG A 22 -2.13 -11.67 -1.99
C ARG A 22 -2.45 -11.20 -3.39
N ASP A 23 -1.42 -10.80 -4.13
CA ASP A 23 -1.57 -10.42 -5.54
C ASP A 23 -1.92 -11.65 -6.38
N GLN A 24 -3.17 -11.74 -6.84
CA GLN A 24 -3.68 -12.81 -7.70
C GLN A 24 -2.98 -12.91 -9.07
N HIS A 25 -2.31 -11.85 -9.52
CA HIS A 25 -1.58 -11.82 -10.79
C HIS A 25 -0.08 -12.13 -10.58
N PHE A 26 0.34 -12.52 -9.37
CA PHE A 26 1.71 -12.92 -9.09
C PHE A 26 2.06 -14.22 -9.83
N ARG A 27 3.18 -14.20 -10.55
CA ARG A 27 3.73 -15.39 -11.22
C ARG A 27 4.55 -16.22 -10.23
N GLY A 28 3.92 -17.20 -9.60
CA GLY A 28 4.55 -18.14 -8.66
C GLY A 28 3.54 -18.72 -7.67
N THR A 29 4.02 -19.54 -6.73
CA THR A 29 3.15 -20.10 -5.69
C THR A 29 2.87 -19.08 -4.58
N ARG A 30 1.85 -19.34 -3.77
CA ARG A 30 1.58 -18.55 -2.55
C ARG A 30 2.79 -18.57 -1.61
N TYR A 31 3.47 -19.70 -1.49
CA TYR A 31 4.68 -19.84 -0.67
C TYR A 31 5.80 -18.92 -1.17
N ASP A 32 6.02 -18.87 -2.49
CA ASP A 32 7.02 -17.98 -3.09
C ASP A 32 6.70 -16.50 -2.83
N GLN A 33 5.42 -16.14 -2.96
CA GLN A 33 4.96 -14.78 -2.70
C GLN A 33 5.18 -14.39 -1.23
N GLU A 34 4.80 -15.25 -0.28
CA GLU A 34 5.02 -15.00 1.14
C GLU A 34 6.50 -14.87 1.49
N ARG A 35 7.36 -15.69 0.87
CA ARG A 35 8.81 -15.58 1.02
C ARG A 35 9.34 -14.22 0.55
N LEU A 36 8.81 -13.68 -0.54
CA LEU A 36 9.17 -12.35 -1.03
C LEU A 36 8.65 -11.25 -0.11
N LEU A 37 7.38 -11.34 0.33
CA LEU A 37 6.77 -10.36 1.24
C LEU A 37 7.56 -10.21 2.56
N ARG A 38 8.02 -11.32 3.14
CA ARG A 38 8.81 -11.32 4.38
C ARG A 38 10.20 -10.68 4.25
N LYS A 39 10.70 -10.53 3.02
CA LYS A 39 12.04 -9.96 2.74
C LYS A 39 11.97 -8.63 1.98
N SER A 40 10.77 -8.13 1.68
CA SER A 40 10.59 -7.00 0.78
C SER A 40 10.98 -5.67 1.42
N CYS A 41 11.56 -4.76 0.65
CA CYS A 41 11.69 -3.34 1.03
C CYS A 41 10.61 -2.48 0.38
N THR A 42 9.61 -3.09 -0.27
CA THR A 42 8.54 -2.40 -1.00
C THR A 42 7.23 -2.48 -0.21
N LEU A 43 6.60 -1.34 -0.04
CA LEU A 43 5.27 -1.19 0.54
C LEU A 43 4.26 -0.80 -0.54
N TYR A 44 3.09 -1.42 -0.51
CA TYR A 44 1.88 -0.87 -1.11
C TYR A 44 1.30 0.17 -0.16
N VAL A 45 0.94 1.34 -0.66
CA VAL A 45 0.27 2.40 0.11
C VAL A 45 -1.11 2.65 -0.49
N GLY A 46 -2.14 2.35 0.28
CA GLY A 46 -3.53 2.52 -0.08
C GLY A 46 -4.22 3.68 0.64
N ASN A 47 -5.44 3.96 0.19
CA ASN A 47 -6.31 5.01 0.71
C ASN A 47 -5.82 6.46 0.54
N LEU A 48 -4.90 6.72 -0.38
CA LEU A 48 -4.46 8.09 -0.74
C LEU A 48 -5.59 8.95 -1.36
N SER A 49 -5.46 10.27 -1.35
CA SER A 49 -6.31 11.11 -2.19
C SER A 49 -5.90 10.93 -3.65
N PHE A 50 -6.81 11.18 -4.61
CA PHE A 50 -6.45 11.30 -6.02
C PHE A 50 -5.59 12.55 -6.29
N TYR A 51 -5.58 13.50 -5.35
CA TYR A 51 -4.80 14.73 -5.41
C TYR A 51 -3.46 14.65 -4.68
N THR A 52 -3.21 13.57 -3.93
CA THR A 52 -1.93 13.39 -3.22
C THR A 52 -0.79 13.27 -4.23
N THR A 53 0.25 14.08 -4.07
CA THR A 53 1.39 14.13 -4.97
C THR A 53 2.52 13.17 -4.55
N GLU A 54 3.42 12.87 -5.48
CA GLU A 54 4.60 12.04 -5.21
C GLU A 54 5.52 12.71 -4.17
N GLU A 55 5.63 14.03 -4.18
CA GLU A 55 6.43 14.81 -3.23
C GLU A 55 5.90 14.68 -1.81
N GLN A 56 4.57 14.73 -1.61
CA GLN A 56 3.95 14.53 -0.30
C GLN A 56 4.20 13.11 0.23
N ILE A 57 4.19 12.11 -0.66
CA ILE A 57 4.55 10.73 -0.30
C ILE A 57 6.02 10.68 0.12
N HIS A 58 6.93 11.28 -0.65
CA HIS A 58 8.34 11.35 -0.31
C HIS A 58 8.58 12.01 1.05
N GLU A 59 7.91 13.13 1.34
CA GLU A 59 8.06 13.84 2.61
C GLU A 59 7.60 13.00 3.81
N LEU A 60 6.43 12.36 3.72
CA LEU A 60 5.90 11.54 4.81
C LEU A 60 6.72 10.27 4.99
N PHE A 61 6.93 9.50 3.92
CA PHE A 61 7.59 8.21 3.97
C PHE A 61 9.10 8.33 4.24
N GLY A 62 9.72 9.46 3.89
CA GLY A 62 11.12 9.77 4.18
C GLY A 62 11.42 9.87 5.68
N LYS A 63 10.40 10.11 6.53
CA LYS A 63 10.56 10.14 8.00
C LYS A 63 10.98 8.80 8.60
N SER A 64 10.77 7.69 7.88
CA SER A 64 11.12 6.34 8.34
C SER A 64 12.45 5.81 7.80
N GLY A 65 13.03 6.49 6.80
CA GLY A 65 14.31 6.14 6.20
C GLY A 65 14.42 6.51 4.72
N ASP A 66 15.51 6.09 4.09
CA ASP A 66 15.86 6.52 2.73
C ASP A 66 15.03 5.79 1.67
N ILE A 67 14.26 6.57 0.91
CA ILE A 67 13.43 6.06 -0.17
C ILE A 67 14.30 5.86 -1.42
N LYS A 68 14.26 4.64 -1.96
CA LYS A 68 14.88 4.29 -3.23
C LYS A 68 14.01 4.70 -4.42
N LYS A 69 12.69 4.50 -4.30
CA LYS A 69 11.75 4.81 -5.39
C LYS A 69 10.32 4.98 -4.88
N VAL A 70 9.60 5.96 -5.42
CA VAL A 70 8.14 6.02 -5.36
C VAL A 70 7.59 5.68 -6.75
N ILE A 71 6.51 4.88 -6.78
CA ILE A 71 5.80 4.57 -8.03
C ILE A 71 4.32 4.87 -7.80
N MET A 72 3.84 5.95 -8.41
CA MET A 72 2.44 6.35 -8.32
C MET A 72 1.53 5.33 -9.01
N GLY A 73 0.43 4.97 -8.33
CA GLY A 73 -0.63 4.15 -8.88
C GLY A 73 -1.53 4.99 -9.78
N LEU A 74 -1.66 4.59 -11.03
CA LEU A 74 -2.35 5.32 -12.08
C LEU A 74 -3.60 4.59 -12.55
N ASP A 75 -4.60 5.36 -12.98
CA ASP A 75 -5.70 4.85 -13.78
C ASP A 75 -5.15 4.28 -15.10
N LYS A 76 -5.58 3.06 -15.45
CA LYS A 76 -5.07 2.35 -16.64
C LYS A 76 -5.36 3.09 -17.94
N VAL A 77 -6.46 3.83 -18.01
CA VAL A 77 -6.94 4.54 -19.20
C VAL A 77 -6.46 6.00 -19.16
N LYS A 78 -6.81 6.73 -18.09
CA LYS A 78 -6.55 8.18 -17.98
C LYS A 78 -5.10 8.52 -17.64
N LYS A 79 -4.34 7.54 -17.12
CA LYS A 79 -2.95 7.72 -16.66
C LYS A 79 -2.80 8.79 -15.57
N THR A 80 -3.85 9.07 -14.82
CA THR A 80 -3.84 9.97 -13.66
C THR A 80 -3.79 9.17 -12.35
N PRO A 81 -3.32 9.74 -11.23
CA PRO A 81 -3.31 9.06 -9.94
C PRO A 81 -4.69 8.48 -9.57
N CYS A 82 -4.71 7.24 -9.09
CA CYS A 82 -5.92 6.54 -8.66
C CYS A 82 -5.87 6.10 -7.18
N GLY A 83 -5.13 6.85 -6.37
CA GLY A 83 -5.20 6.77 -4.92
C GLY A 83 -4.49 5.56 -4.30
N PHE A 84 -3.42 5.09 -4.92
CA PHE A 84 -2.44 4.21 -4.29
C PHE A 84 -1.05 4.50 -4.86
N CYS A 85 -0.01 3.98 -4.21
CA CYS A 85 1.34 3.99 -4.76
C CYS A 85 2.15 2.80 -4.21
N PHE A 86 3.38 2.65 -4.70
CA PHE A 86 4.39 1.82 -4.07
C PHE A 86 5.53 2.70 -3.56
N VAL A 87 6.07 2.35 -2.40
CA VAL A 87 7.28 2.97 -1.83
C VAL A 87 8.31 1.87 -1.64
N GLU A 88 9.44 1.99 -2.32
CA GLU A 88 10.60 1.10 -2.18
C GLU A 88 11.67 1.80 -1.35
N TYR A 89 12.06 1.19 -0.24
CA TYR A 89 13.18 1.62 0.59
C TYR A 89 14.48 0.92 0.17
N TYR A 90 15.61 1.52 0.53
CA TYR A 90 16.89 0.83 0.42
C TYR A 90 17.02 -0.30 1.46
N ALA A 91 16.58 -0.07 2.69
CA ALA A 91 16.68 -1.02 3.79
C ALA A 91 15.31 -1.54 4.25
N ARG A 92 15.27 -2.83 4.63
CA ARG A 92 14.06 -3.47 5.18
C ARG A 92 13.63 -2.81 6.50
N GLY A 93 14.58 -2.44 7.35
CA GLY A 93 14.30 -1.80 8.65
C GLY A 93 13.51 -0.49 8.50
N ASP A 94 13.80 0.29 7.48
CA ASP A 94 13.11 1.55 7.18
C ASP A 94 11.66 1.29 6.75
N ALA A 95 11.45 0.30 5.88
CA ALA A 95 10.11 -0.14 5.49
C ALA A 95 9.31 -0.68 6.69
N GLU A 96 9.95 -1.40 7.61
CA GLU A 96 9.31 -1.84 8.86
C GLU A 96 8.93 -0.66 9.76
N ASN A 97 9.77 0.37 9.86
CA ASN A 97 9.45 1.59 10.58
C ASN A 97 8.25 2.33 9.96
N ALA A 98 8.16 2.37 8.63
CA ALA A 98 6.96 2.90 7.95
C ALA A 98 5.71 2.07 8.30
N MET A 99 5.81 0.74 8.30
CA MET A 99 4.70 -0.14 8.72
C MET A 99 4.27 0.07 10.18
N ARG A 100 5.21 0.39 11.08
CA ARG A 100 4.93 0.66 12.51
C ARG A 100 4.34 2.04 12.76
N TYR A 101 4.92 3.09 12.16
CA TYR A 101 4.69 4.46 12.60
C TYR A 101 3.95 5.33 11.59
N ILE A 102 3.96 4.97 10.30
CA ILE A 102 3.27 5.72 9.24
C ILE A 102 1.95 5.05 8.87
N ASN A 103 1.89 3.73 8.91
CA ASN A 103 0.65 2.98 8.69
C ASN A 103 -0.47 3.46 9.64
N GLY A 104 -1.65 3.72 9.11
CA GLY A 104 -2.79 4.20 9.90
C GLY A 104 -2.70 5.68 10.30
N THR A 105 -1.68 6.41 9.87
CA THR A 105 -1.61 7.87 10.04
C THR A 105 -2.30 8.62 8.90
N ARG A 106 -2.32 9.96 8.96
CA ARG A 106 -2.99 10.81 7.98
C ARG A 106 -2.04 11.31 6.90
N LEU A 107 -2.53 11.32 5.67
CA LEU A 107 -1.99 12.08 4.54
C LEU A 107 -3.16 12.68 3.75
N ASP A 108 -3.14 13.99 3.51
CA ASP A 108 -4.28 14.77 2.97
C ASP A 108 -5.59 14.46 3.71
N ASP A 109 -5.55 14.48 5.04
CA ASP A 109 -6.68 14.16 5.94
C ASP A 109 -7.25 12.74 5.82
N ARG A 110 -6.60 11.84 5.09
CA ARG A 110 -7.02 10.44 4.92
C ARG A 110 -6.13 9.52 5.73
N ILE A 111 -6.75 8.57 6.44
CA ILE A 111 -6.03 7.49 7.10
C ILE A 111 -5.47 6.54 6.03
N ILE A 112 -4.16 6.55 5.83
CA ILE A 112 -3.50 5.70 4.84
C ILE A 112 -3.27 4.30 5.40
N ARG A 113 -3.22 3.31 4.51
CA ARG A 113 -2.94 1.92 4.87
C ARG A 113 -1.74 1.42 4.10
N THR A 114 -0.73 0.91 4.78
CA THR A 114 0.41 0.25 4.16
C THR A 114 0.28 -1.26 4.22
N ASP A 115 0.90 -1.94 3.27
CA ASP A 115 0.99 -3.40 3.22
C ASP A 115 2.31 -3.82 2.59
N TRP A 116 2.80 -5.01 2.93
CA TRP A 116 3.96 -5.55 2.25
C TRP A 116 3.64 -5.84 0.80
N ASP A 117 4.55 -5.49 -0.09
CA ASP A 117 4.44 -5.79 -1.51
C ASP A 117 5.55 -6.74 -1.96
N ALA A 118 5.24 -7.72 -2.82
CA ALA A 118 6.21 -8.73 -3.23
C ALA A 118 7.30 -8.21 -4.18
N GLY A 119 7.27 -6.91 -4.52
CA GLY A 119 8.20 -6.23 -5.40
C GLY A 119 7.47 -5.66 -6.62
N PHE A 120 7.87 -4.46 -7.01
CA PHE A 120 7.31 -3.82 -8.19
C PHE A 120 7.69 -4.58 -9.47
N LYS A 121 6.71 -4.70 -10.37
CA LYS A 121 6.89 -5.18 -11.74
C LYS A 121 6.08 -4.28 -12.66
N GLU A 122 6.57 -4.08 -13.87
CA GLU A 122 5.88 -3.26 -14.87
C GLU A 122 4.43 -3.72 -15.08
N GLY A 123 3.52 -2.76 -15.17
CA GLY A 123 2.08 -2.97 -15.23
C GLY A 123 1.37 -2.97 -13.87
N ARG A 124 2.08 -3.16 -12.75
CA ARG A 124 1.47 -3.14 -11.40
C ARG A 124 1.09 -1.73 -10.94
N GLN A 125 1.61 -0.69 -11.58
CA GLN A 125 1.22 0.69 -11.31
C GLN A 125 -0.22 0.99 -11.77
N TYR A 126 -0.83 0.16 -12.62
CA TYR A 126 -2.18 0.44 -13.12
C TYR A 126 -3.28 -0.15 -12.23
N GLY A 127 -4.32 0.64 -12.02
CA GLY A 127 -5.58 0.19 -11.46
C GLY A 127 -6.15 -1.02 -12.23
N ARG A 128 -6.73 -1.95 -11.49
CA ARG A 128 -7.28 -3.22 -12.01
C ARG A 128 -8.81 -3.25 -12.10
N GLY A 129 -9.46 -2.13 -11.78
CA GLY A 129 -10.90 -1.94 -11.99
C GLY A 129 -11.24 -1.91 -13.48
N ARG A 130 -12.50 -2.22 -13.82
CA ARG A 130 -12.98 -2.26 -15.20
C ARG A 130 -12.88 -0.90 -15.89
N SER A 131 -13.16 0.17 -15.15
CA SER A 131 -13.10 1.56 -15.60
C SER A 131 -11.69 2.13 -15.73
N GLY A 132 -10.67 1.40 -15.25
CA GLY A 132 -9.26 1.82 -15.22
C GLY A 132 -8.73 2.14 -13.83
N GLY A 133 -9.60 2.52 -12.88
CA GLY A 133 -9.24 2.83 -11.49
C GLY A 133 -8.98 1.59 -10.62
N GLN A 134 -9.00 1.75 -9.29
CA GLN A 134 -8.88 0.61 -8.38
C GLN A 134 -10.19 -0.18 -8.32
N VAL A 135 -10.12 -1.51 -8.17
CA VAL A 135 -11.30 -2.40 -8.06
C VAL A 135 -12.26 -1.95 -6.95
N ARG A 136 -11.73 -1.46 -5.82
CA ARG A 136 -12.57 -0.96 -4.71
C ARG A 136 -13.41 0.26 -5.07
N ASP A 137 -12.94 1.11 -5.99
CA ASP A 137 -13.64 2.33 -6.40
C ASP A 137 -14.79 2.03 -7.38
N GLU A 138 -14.90 0.80 -7.89
CA GLU A 138 -16.03 0.35 -8.71
C GLU A 138 -17.30 0.16 -7.87
N TYR A 139 -17.16 -0.46 -6.70
CA TYR A 139 -18.28 -0.95 -5.89
C TYR A 139 -18.66 -0.03 -4.72
N ARG A 140 -17.91 1.05 -4.50
CA ARG A 140 -18.16 2.00 -3.42
C ARG A 140 -19.48 2.74 -3.61
N GLN A 141 -20.30 2.82 -2.57
CA GLN A 141 -21.62 3.47 -2.62
C GLN A 141 -21.62 4.90 -2.09
N ASP A 142 -20.73 5.21 -1.16
CA ASP A 142 -20.58 6.54 -0.58
C ASP A 142 -19.97 7.54 -1.58
N TYR A 143 -20.17 8.83 -1.30
CA TYR A 143 -19.47 9.90 -2.00
C TYR A 143 -18.16 10.22 -1.29
N ASP A 144 -17.06 10.29 -2.05
CA ASP A 144 -15.74 10.69 -1.53
C ASP A 144 -15.07 11.62 -2.54
N ALA A 145 -14.96 12.90 -2.17
CA ALA A 145 -14.39 13.94 -3.01
C ALA A 145 -12.92 13.65 -3.37
N GLY A 146 -12.15 13.08 -2.44
CA GLY A 146 -10.75 12.68 -2.67
C GLY A 146 -10.61 11.43 -3.54
N ARG A 147 -11.73 10.84 -3.98
CA ARG A 147 -11.81 9.64 -4.82
C ARG A 147 -12.66 9.85 -6.08
N GLY A 148 -12.88 11.10 -6.48
CA GLY A 148 -13.61 11.43 -7.71
C GLY A 148 -15.14 11.30 -7.60
N GLY A 149 -15.70 11.28 -6.40
CA GLY A 149 -17.15 11.32 -6.15
C GLY A 149 -17.73 9.97 -5.72
N TYR A 150 -18.83 9.53 -6.34
CA TYR A 150 -19.40 8.18 -6.11
C TYR A 150 -18.58 7.08 -6.80
N GLY A 151 -18.77 5.82 -6.39
CA GLY A 151 -18.18 4.68 -7.10
C GLY A 151 -18.73 4.52 -8.52
N LYS A 152 -17.96 3.88 -9.38
CA LYS A 152 -18.23 3.87 -10.83
C LYS A 152 -19.53 3.18 -11.21
N ASN A 153 -19.90 2.11 -10.53
CA ASN A 153 -21.18 1.43 -10.79
C ASN A 153 -22.39 2.29 -10.38
N VAL A 154 -22.22 3.20 -9.42
CA VAL A 154 -23.28 4.13 -8.99
C VAL A 154 -23.35 5.35 -9.91
N GLN A 155 -22.21 5.86 -10.40
CA GLN A 155 -22.17 6.97 -11.35
C GLN A 155 -22.81 6.65 -12.71
N CYS A 156 -22.84 5.36 -13.09
CA CYS A 156 -23.42 4.90 -14.35
C CYS A 156 -24.92 4.54 -14.28
N GLN A 157 -25.55 4.72 -13.11
CA GLN A 157 -27.00 4.60 -12.92
C GLN A 157 -27.65 5.97 -13.03
#